data_AF-A0A2T3M9D0-F1
#
_entry.id   AF-A0A2T3M9D0-F1
#
_cell.length_a   1.000
_cell.length_b   1.000
_cell.length_c   1.000
_cell.angle_alpha   90.00
_cell.angle_beta   90.00
_cell.angle_gamma   90.00
#
_symmetry.space_group_name_H-M   'P 1'
#
loop_
_entity.id
_entity.type
_entity.pdbx_description
1 polymer ?
#
loop_
_entity_poly.entity_id
_entity_poly.type
_entity_poly.pdbx_seq_one_letter_code
_entity_poly.pdbx_strand_id
1 'polypeptide(L)'
;MTYEKERPHLPAEIKRQVMTEAGHCCSVQQCNEHIVEIHHIDENRENNDPNNLVVLCDKHHKLAHGKVISRMDLRKYKELLTQPAVPVKIISSEHDSKLLDKINNIFSYNTILLIQNETFGKFVAKAVIEPFYDLFYQANDPLFKFTDARLEALKLDG
;
A
#
# COMPACT_ATOMS: atom_id res chain seq x y z
N MET A 1 24.16 -15.24 17.75
CA MET A 1 24.95 -15.99 16.76
C MET A 1 25.80 -14.99 16.01
N THR A 2 27.12 -15.01 16.25
CA THR A 2 28.10 -14.17 15.56
C THR A 2 28.37 -14.80 14.19
N TYR A 3 28.06 -14.08 13.12
CA TYR A 3 28.29 -14.54 11.75
C TYR A 3 29.70 -14.09 11.32
N GLU A 4 30.62 -15.04 11.13
CA GLU A 4 32.05 -14.82 10.81
C GLU A 4 32.35 -14.50 9.34
N LYS A 5 31.34 -14.42 8.46
CA LYS A 5 31.53 -14.11 7.03
C LYS A 5 30.94 -12.76 6.69
N GLU A 6 31.71 -11.95 5.95
CA GLU A 6 31.21 -10.71 5.35
C GLU A 6 29.94 -11.00 4.56
N ARG A 7 28.91 -10.17 4.76
CA ARG A 7 27.62 -10.36 4.13
C ARG A 7 27.83 -10.22 2.61
N PRO A 8 27.54 -11.24 1.80
CA PRO A 8 27.67 -11.15 0.35
C PRO A 8 26.90 -9.93 -0.17
N HIS A 9 27.53 -9.21 -1.09
CA HIS A 9 26.96 -7.98 -1.64
C HIS A 9 25.79 -8.30 -2.56
N LEU A 10 24.60 -7.78 -2.26
CA LEU A 10 23.44 -7.87 -3.15
C LEU A 10 23.63 -6.89 -4.31
N PRO A 11 23.67 -7.34 -5.58
CA PRO A 11 23.83 -6.45 -6.73
C PRO A 11 22.78 -5.33 -6.75
N ALA A 12 23.20 -4.11 -7.07
CA ALA A 12 22.34 -2.93 -7.04
C ALA A 12 21.13 -3.05 -7.97
N GLU A 13 21.29 -3.71 -9.12
CA GLU A 13 20.22 -3.96 -10.08
C GLU A 13 19.12 -4.86 -9.52
N ILE A 14 19.50 -5.97 -8.89
CA ILE A 14 18.58 -6.92 -8.24
C ILE A 14 17.87 -6.23 -7.08
N LYS A 15 18.62 -5.48 -6.25
CA LYS A 15 18.04 -4.69 -5.16
C LYS A 15 16.97 -3.73 -5.68
N ARG A 16 17.28 -2.99 -6.76
CA ARG A 16 16.32 -2.06 -7.37
C ARG A 16 15.07 -2.80 -7.86
N GLN A 17 15.24 -3.88 -8.62
CA GLN A 17 14.13 -4.68 -9.15
C GLN A 17 13.16 -5.11 -8.03
N VAL A 18 13.69 -5.76 -6.99
CA VAL A 18 12.90 -6.30 -5.88
C VAL A 18 12.20 -5.19 -5.08
N MET A 19 12.87 -4.06 -4.87
CA MET A 19 12.27 -2.90 -4.19
C MET A 19 11.15 -2.25 -5.00
N THR A 20 11.34 -2.11 -6.32
CA THR A 20 10.33 -1.52 -7.21
C THR A 20 9.14 -2.44 -7.41
N GLU A 21 9.35 -3.76 -7.47
CA GLU A 21 8.30 -4.78 -7.54
C GLU A 21 7.36 -4.68 -6.33
N ALA A 22 7.91 -4.45 -5.13
CA ALA A 22 7.15 -4.28 -3.90
C ALA A 22 6.59 -2.85 -3.71
N GLY A 23 6.82 -1.94 -4.65
CA GLY A 23 6.40 -0.54 -4.52
C GLY A 23 7.05 0.19 -3.35
N HIS A 24 8.25 -0.24 -2.91
CA HIS A 24 8.92 0.24 -1.69
C HIS A 24 8.12 0.03 -0.39
N CYS A 25 7.18 -0.91 -0.39
CA CYS A 25 6.35 -1.29 0.75
C CYS A 25 6.60 -2.74 1.17
N CYS A 26 6.15 -3.08 2.38
CA CYS A 26 6.17 -4.45 2.86
C CYS A 26 5.30 -5.35 1.96
N SER A 27 5.83 -6.51 1.54
CA SER A 27 5.11 -7.45 0.66
C SER A 27 3.95 -8.20 1.34
N VAL A 28 3.88 -8.16 2.68
CA VAL A 28 2.75 -8.76 3.42
C VAL A 28 1.48 -7.98 3.14
N GLN A 29 0.44 -8.69 2.69
CA GLN A 29 -0.88 -8.12 2.39
C GLN A 29 -1.42 -7.31 3.58
N GLN A 30 -2.04 -6.15 3.29
CA GLN A 30 -2.60 -5.21 4.29
C GLN A 30 -1.57 -4.54 5.21
N CYS A 31 -0.27 -4.63 4.89
CA CYS A 31 0.78 -3.88 5.57
C CYS A 31 1.21 -2.67 4.72
N ASN A 32 1.12 -1.46 5.28
CA ASN A 32 1.47 -0.22 4.59
C ASN A 32 2.77 0.40 5.11
N GLU A 33 3.67 -0.41 5.65
CA GLU A 33 4.95 0.07 6.18
C GLU A 33 5.97 0.24 5.05
N HIS A 34 6.71 1.36 5.09
CA HIS A 34 7.66 1.76 4.05
C HIS A 34 9.12 1.65 4.52
N ILE A 35 9.36 1.55 5.83
CA ILE A 35 10.67 1.22 6.38
C ILE A 35 10.87 -0.29 6.25
N VAL A 36 11.54 -0.69 5.17
CA VAL A 36 11.63 -2.09 4.74
C VAL A 36 13.05 -2.53 4.38
N GLU A 37 13.28 -3.83 4.52
CA GLU A 37 14.51 -4.52 4.18
C GLU A 37 14.23 -5.70 3.26
N ILE A 38 15.24 -6.13 2.50
CA ILE A 38 15.17 -7.34 1.67
C ILE A 38 15.50 -8.57 2.52
N HIS A 39 14.65 -9.57 2.42
CA HIS A 39 14.78 -10.87 3.07
C HIS A 39 14.95 -11.99 2.04
N HIS A 40 15.90 -12.89 2.29
CA HIS A 40 16.10 -14.12 1.52
C HIS A 40 15.14 -15.20 2.03
N ILE A 41 14.21 -15.65 1.19
CA ILE A 41 13.15 -16.61 1.55
C ILE A 41 13.73 -17.96 1.99
N ASP A 42 14.81 -18.42 1.36
CA ASP A 42 15.50 -19.65 1.71
C ASP A 42 16.51 -19.49 2.88
N GLU A 43 16.63 -18.28 3.43
CA GLU A 43 17.62 -17.88 4.45
C GLU A 43 19.09 -17.99 4.01
N ASN A 44 19.35 -18.29 2.72
CA ASN A 44 20.67 -18.33 2.14
C ASN A 44 21.04 -16.97 1.54
N ARG A 45 21.94 -16.25 2.23
CA ARG A 45 22.38 -14.91 1.84
C ARG A 45 23.12 -14.85 0.50
N GLU A 46 23.64 -15.98 0.03
CA GLU A 46 24.32 -16.08 -1.27
C GLU A 46 23.34 -16.20 -2.44
N ASN A 47 22.09 -16.61 -2.18
CA ASN A 47 21.09 -16.82 -3.21
C ASN A 47 20.35 -15.52 -3.55
N ASN A 48 20.99 -14.71 -4.39
CA ASN A 48 20.47 -13.42 -4.84
C ASN A 48 19.47 -13.51 -6.01
N ASP A 49 18.90 -14.68 -6.30
CA ASP A 49 17.81 -14.79 -7.30
C ASP A 49 16.65 -13.87 -6.89
N PRO A 50 16.18 -12.94 -7.75
CA PRO A 50 15.04 -12.07 -7.44
C PRO A 50 13.80 -12.84 -6.94
N ASN A 51 13.57 -14.07 -7.42
CA ASN A 51 12.46 -14.94 -6.99
C ASN A 51 12.61 -15.47 -5.56
N ASN A 52 13.83 -15.47 -5.02
CA ASN A 52 14.16 -15.84 -3.65
C ASN A 52 14.18 -14.63 -2.70
N LEU A 53 13.92 -13.42 -3.19
CA LEU A 53 13.97 -12.19 -2.41
C LEU A 53 12.57 -11.59 -2.23
N VAL A 54 12.27 -11.16 -1.00
CA VAL A 54 11.01 -10.51 -0.62
C VAL A 54 11.30 -9.28 0.24
N VAL A 55 10.46 -8.24 0.13
CA VAL A 55 10.62 -6.98 0.88
C VAL A 55 9.74 -7.01 2.12
N LEU A 56 10.30 -6.81 3.30
CA LEU A 56 9.57 -6.87 4.57
C LEU A 56 9.93 -5.69 5.47
N CYS A 57 8.96 -5.20 6.24
CA CYS A 57 9.25 -4.28 7.35
C CYS A 57 9.84 -5.03 8.55
N ASP A 58 10.46 -4.30 9.48
CA ASP A 58 11.10 -4.86 10.69
C ASP A 58 10.24 -5.89 11.44
N LYS A 59 8.94 -5.62 11.57
CA LYS A 59 8.00 -6.51 12.26
C LYS A 59 7.87 -7.85 11.55
N HIS A 60 7.55 -7.82 10.26
CA HIS A 60 7.35 -9.04 9.47
C HIS A 60 8.68 -9.75 9.19
N HIS A 61 9.78 -9.00 9.13
CA HIS A 61 11.13 -9.56 9.00
C HIS A 61 11.49 -10.42 10.22
N LYS A 62 11.19 -9.96 11.44
CA LYS A 62 11.34 -10.73 12.68
C LYS A 62 10.42 -11.95 12.71
N LEU A 63 9.17 -11.82 12.27
CA LEU A 63 8.22 -12.94 12.21
C LEU A 63 8.63 -14.03 11.22
N ALA A 64 9.21 -13.64 10.07
CA ALA A 64 9.77 -14.56 9.09
C ALA A 64 10.97 -15.32 9.68
N HIS A 65 11.92 -14.63 10.33
CA HIS A 65 13.02 -15.29 11.04
C HIS A 65 12.54 -16.20 12.17
N GLY A 66 11.45 -15.84 12.86
CA GLY A 66 10.80 -16.66 13.87
C GLY A 66 9.97 -17.83 13.32
N LYS A 67 9.88 -17.99 11.98
CA LYS A 67 9.07 -19.00 11.28
C LYS A 67 7.57 -18.93 11.59
N VAL A 68 7.09 -17.78 12.09
CA VAL A 68 5.65 -17.50 12.25
C VAL A 68 5.02 -17.26 10.88
N ILE A 69 5.77 -16.57 10.00
CA ILE A 69 5.46 -16.49 8.57
C ILE A 69 6.34 -17.53 7.88
N SER A 70 5.72 -18.49 7.22
CA SER A 70 6.44 -19.59 6.58
C SER A 70 7.04 -19.15 5.24
N ARG A 71 8.02 -19.91 4.74
CA ARG A 71 8.58 -19.68 3.39
C ARG A 71 7.53 -19.82 2.29
N MET A 72 6.50 -20.64 2.50
CA MET A 72 5.38 -20.77 1.57
C MET A 72 4.57 -19.47 1.53
N ASP A 73 4.30 -18.87 2.69
CA ASP A 73 3.60 -17.58 2.79
C ASP A 73 4.38 -16.46 2.11
N LEU A 74 5.70 -16.40 2.34
CA LEU A 74 6.58 -15.41 1.68
C LEU A 74 6.55 -15.52 0.15
N ARG A 75 6.61 -16.75 -0.38
CA ARG A 75 6.47 -16.99 -1.82
C ARG A 75 5.10 -16.55 -2.32
N LYS A 76 4.04 -16.79 -1.54
CA LYS A 76 2.68 -16.40 -1.91
C LYS A 76 2.51 -14.88 -1.93
N TYR A 77 3.05 -14.18 -0.94
CA TYR A 77 3.04 -12.72 -0.90
C TYR A 77 3.75 -12.12 -2.12
N LYS A 78 4.92 -12.67 -2.48
CA LYS A 78 5.63 -12.26 -3.68
C LYS A 78 4.83 -12.50 -4.95
N GLU A 79 4.24 -13.70 -5.10
CA GLU A 79 3.40 -14.03 -6.25
C GLU A 79 2.26 -13.02 -6.43
N LEU A 80 1.57 -12.66 -5.34
CA LEU A 80 0.45 -11.71 -5.35
C LEU A 80 0.85 -10.30 -5.81
N LEU A 81 2.12 -9.88 -5.64
CA LEU A 81 2.60 -8.59 -6.16
C LEU A 81 2.74 -8.59 -7.69
N THR A 82 3.07 -9.76 -8.25
CA THR A 82 3.30 -9.93 -9.70
C THR A 82 2.05 -10.29 -10.49
N GLN A 83 0.96 -10.65 -9.80
CA GLN A 83 -0.30 -10.96 -10.46
C GLN A 83 -0.91 -9.67 -11.01
N PRO A 84 -1.21 -9.58 -12.33
CA PRO A 84 -2.01 -8.48 -12.84
C PRO A 84 -3.36 -8.50 -12.12
N ALA A 85 -3.82 -7.33 -11.68
CA ALA A 85 -5.14 -7.20 -11.09
C ALA A 85 -6.15 -7.83 -12.05
N VAL A 86 -6.73 -8.97 -11.66
CA VAL A 86 -7.77 -9.61 -12.47
C VAL A 86 -8.92 -8.62 -12.49
N PRO A 87 -9.37 -8.11 -13.66
CA PRO A 87 -10.51 -7.23 -13.71
C PRO A 87 -11.73 -8.05 -13.30
N VAL A 88 -12.13 -7.92 -12.04
CA VAL A 88 -13.40 -8.45 -11.56
C VAL A 88 -14.47 -7.71 -12.35
N LYS A 89 -15.25 -8.42 -13.18
CA LYS A 89 -16.49 -7.89 -13.75
C LYS A 89 -17.39 -7.52 -12.58
N ILE A 90 -17.41 -6.24 -12.22
CA ILE A 90 -18.35 -5.73 -11.23
C ILE A 90 -19.71 -5.81 -11.90
N ILE A 91 -20.55 -6.73 -11.43
CA ILE A 91 -21.99 -6.60 -11.65
C ILE A 91 -22.42 -5.57 -10.61
N SER A 92 -22.25 -4.28 -10.90
CA SER A 92 -22.71 -3.23 -9.99
C SER A 92 -24.23 -3.29 -9.98
N SER A 93 -24.82 -3.62 -8.84
CA SER A 93 -26.27 -3.59 -8.73
C SER A 93 -26.73 -2.14 -8.85
N GLU A 94 -27.93 -1.92 -9.38
CA GLU A 94 -28.54 -0.58 -9.44
C GLU A 94 -28.59 0.10 -8.06
N HIS A 95 -28.67 -0.73 -7.00
CA HIS A 95 -28.60 -0.29 -5.62
C HIS A 95 -27.25 0.34 -5.26
N ASP A 96 -26.14 -0.31 -5.65
CA ASP A 96 -24.78 0.17 -5.35
C ASP A 96 -24.49 1.49 -6.08
N SER A 97 -24.89 1.61 -7.34
CA SER A 97 -24.76 2.86 -8.10
C SER A 97 -25.53 4.00 -7.43
N LYS A 98 -26.77 3.77 -6.99
CA LYS A 98 -27.58 4.77 -6.28
C LYS A 98 -26.98 5.15 -4.92
N LEU A 99 -26.33 4.22 -4.23
CA LEU A 99 -25.65 4.49 -2.96
C LEU A 99 -24.39 5.33 -3.18
N LEU A 100 -23.58 5.01 -4.20
CA LEU A 100 -22.40 5.78 -4.57
C LEU A 100 -22.76 7.19 -5.03
N ASP A 101 -23.83 7.36 -5.82
CA ASP A 101 -24.33 8.68 -6.21
C ASP A 101 -24.73 9.51 -4.98
N LYS A 102 -25.35 8.90 -3.98
CA LYS A 102 -25.64 9.60 -2.72
C LYS A 102 -24.38 10.01 -1.99
N ILE A 103 -23.37 9.14 -1.92
CA ILE A 103 -22.07 9.43 -1.27
C ILE A 103 -21.38 10.61 -1.97
N ASN A 104 -21.29 10.57 -3.29
CA ASN A 104 -20.68 11.64 -4.09
C ASN A 104 -21.39 12.99 -3.94
N ASN A 105 -22.69 12.97 -3.61
CA ASN A 105 -23.50 14.17 -3.39
C ASN A 105 -23.73 14.52 -1.91
N ILE A 106 -23.03 13.88 -0.94
CA ILE A 106 -23.14 14.23 0.49
C ILE A 106 -22.74 15.70 0.71
N PHE A 107 -21.71 16.16 0.02
CA PHE A 107 -21.26 17.55 0.06
C PHE A 107 -21.45 18.17 -1.30
N SER A 108 -22.36 19.14 -1.41
CA SER A 108 -22.47 19.94 -2.62
C SER A 108 -21.18 20.71 -2.87
N TYR A 109 -20.91 21.10 -4.13
CA TYR A 109 -19.75 21.94 -4.47
C TYR A 109 -19.66 23.20 -3.60
N ASN A 110 -20.79 23.86 -3.35
CA ASN A 110 -20.85 25.05 -2.48
C ASN A 110 -20.50 24.70 -1.02
N THR A 111 -20.93 23.53 -0.54
CA THR A 111 -20.59 23.04 0.80
C THR A 111 -19.09 22.78 0.91
N ILE A 112 -18.48 22.17 -0.11
CA ILE A 112 -17.03 21.91 -0.15
C ILE A 112 -16.26 23.23 -0.12
N LEU A 113 -16.64 24.22 -0.93
CA LEU A 113 -16.02 25.55 -0.93
C LEU A 113 -16.13 26.25 0.43
N LEU A 114 -17.27 26.10 1.13
CA LEU A 114 -17.45 26.64 2.47
C LEU A 114 -16.53 25.95 3.49
N ILE A 115 -16.39 24.62 3.43
CA ILE A 115 -15.50 23.86 4.32
C ILE A 115 -14.03 24.24 4.10
N GLN A 116 -13.63 24.47 2.84
CA GLN A 116 -12.28 24.91 2.48
C GLN A 116 -12.00 26.38 2.83
N ASN A 117 -13.03 27.16 3.20
CA ASN A 117 -12.86 28.56 3.56
C ASN A 117 -12.26 28.71 4.98
N GLU A 118 -11.12 29.41 5.07
CA GLU A 118 -10.45 29.64 6.35
C GLU A 118 -11.31 30.36 7.40
N THR A 119 -12.20 31.25 6.96
CA THR A 119 -13.09 31.96 7.90
C THR A 119 -14.14 31.03 8.48
N PHE A 120 -14.68 30.10 7.68
CA PHE A 120 -15.63 29.10 8.17
C PHE A 120 -14.97 28.16 9.18
N GLY A 121 -13.75 27.68 8.90
CA GLY A 121 -12.99 26.82 9.81
C GLY A 121 -12.73 27.46 11.19
N LYS A 122 -12.67 28.81 11.28
CA LYS A 122 -12.52 29.52 12.56
C LYS A 122 -13.75 29.46 13.46
N PHE A 123 -14.94 29.22 12.90
CA PHE A 123 -16.20 29.15 13.65
C PHE A 123 -16.66 27.72 13.96
N VAL A 124 -15.92 26.72 13.46
CA VAL A 124 -16.24 25.30 13.64
C VAL A 124 -15.24 24.67 14.60
N ALA A 125 -15.72 23.80 15.49
CA ALA A 125 -14.86 23.08 16.41
C ALA A 125 -13.79 22.27 15.65
N LYS A 126 -12.55 22.30 16.13
CA LYS A 126 -11.42 21.65 15.49
C LYS A 126 -11.67 20.16 15.19
N ALA A 127 -12.25 19.44 16.14
CA ALA A 127 -12.62 18.02 16.00
C ALA A 127 -13.64 17.74 14.88
N VAL A 128 -14.40 18.75 14.46
CA VAL A 128 -15.37 18.63 13.36
C VAL A 128 -14.70 18.94 12.03
N ILE A 129 -13.79 19.91 11.97
CA ILE A 129 -13.18 20.37 10.71
C ILE A 129 -11.93 19.58 10.29
N GLU A 130 -11.12 19.10 11.24
CA GLU A 130 -9.88 18.34 10.95
C GLU A 130 -10.07 17.15 10.02
N PRO A 131 -11.09 16.27 10.22
CA PRO A 131 -11.30 15.12 9.34
C PRO A 131 -11.51 15.51 7.86
N PHE A 132 -12.08 16.69 7.60
CA PHE A 132 -12.25 17.19 6.24
C PHE A 132 -10.92 17.62 5.62
N TYR A 133 -10.04 18.27 6.40
CA TYR A 133 -8.70 18.63 5.92
C TYR A 133 -7.87 17.38 5.62
N ASP A 134 -7.93 16.37 6.47
CA ASP A 134 -7.26 15.09 6.23
C ASP A 134 -7.78 14.42 4.95
N LEU A 135 -9.11 14.42 4.77
CA LEU A 135 -9.76 13.87 3.58
C LEU A 135 -9.33 14.61 2.30
N PHE A 136 -9.33 15.95 2.31
CA PHE A 136 -8.90 16.75 1.16
C PHE A 136 -7.41 16.59 0.89
N TYR A 137 -6.58 16.48 1.92
CA TYR A 137 -5.15 16.22 1.78
C TYR A 137 -4.92 14.88 1.09
N GLN A 138 -5.54 13.80 1.57
CA GLN A 138 -5.44 12.47 0.96
C GLN A 138 -5.97 12.43 -0.47
N ALA A 139 -7.08 13.12 -0.76
CA ALA A 139 -7.64 13.17 -2.09
C ALA A 139 -6.72 13.85 -3.11
N ASN A 140 -5.96 14.88 -2.68
CA ASN A 140 -5.03 15.63 -3.51
C ASN A 140 -3.58 15.11 -3.45
N ASP A 141 -3.28 14.14 -2.59
CA ASP A 141 -1.94 13.57 -2.46
C ASP A 141 -1.61 12.72 -3.70
N PRO A 142 -0.62 13.12 -4.52
CA PRO A 142 -0.22 12.37 -5.71
C PRO A 142 0.42 11.01 -5.39
N LEU A 143 0.83 10.77 -4.14
CA LEU A 143 1.34 9.49 -3.67
C LEU A 143 0.25 8.60 -3.08
N PHE A 144 -0.93 9.14 -2.79
CA PHE A 144 -2.05 8.34 -2.31
C PHE A 144 -2.57 7.44 -3.43
N LYS A 145 -2.46 6.13 -3.19
CA LYS A 145 -2.98 5.08 -4.07
C LYS A 145 -3.88 4.16 -3.28
N PHE A 146 -5.00 3.77 -3.87
CA PHE A 146 -5.80 2.68 -3.31
C PHE A 146 -4.98 1.39 -3.34
N THR A 147 -5.00 0.65 -2.24
CA THR A 147 -4.41 -0.69 -2.18
C THR A 147 -5.16 -1.69 -3.07
N ASP A 148 -6.44 -1.44 -3.31
CA ASP A 148 -7.24 -2.13 -4.32
C ASP A 148 -6.96 -1.50 -5.70
N ALA A 149 -6.32 -2.27 -6.58
CA ALA A 149 -5.94 -1.83 -7.93
C ALA A 149 -7.13 -1.39 -8.80
N ARG A 150 -8.34 -1.89 -8.54
CA ARG A 150 -9.55 -1.50 -9.28
C ARG A 150 -10.07 -0.14 -8.83
N LEU A 151 -10.02 0.15 -7.53
CA LEU A 151 -10.35 1.49 -7.03
C LEU A 151 -9.35 2.53 -7.53
N GLU A 152 -8.07 2.16 -7.62
CA GLU A 152 -7.04 3.02 -8.20
C GLU A 152 -7.28 3.28 -9.69
N ALA A 153 -7.69 2.28 -10.47
CA ALA A 153 -8.06 2.47 -11.87
C ALA A 153 -9.24 3.44 -12.02
N LEU A 154 -10.29 3.28 -11.21
CA LEU A 154 -11.45 4.19 -11.22
C LEU A 154 -11.09 5.63 -10.83
N LYS A 155 -10.10 5.82 -9.94
CA LYS A 155 -9.58 7.16 -9.58
C LYS A 155 -8.89 7.85 -10.76
N LEU A 156 -8.21 7.10 -11.62
CA LEU A 156 -7.48 7.64 -12.79
C LEU A 156 -8.39 7.92 -13.99
N ASP A 157 -9.55 7.26 -14.06
CA ASP A 157 -10.52 7.37 -15.16
C ASP A 157 -11.50 8.56 -15.02
N GLY A 158 -11.61 9.18 -13.84
CA GLY A 158 -12.50 10.31 -13.53
C GLY A 158 -11.78 11.65 -13.46
#